data_AF-A0A968KFI5-F1
#
_entry.id   AF-A0A968KFI5-F1
#
_cell.length_a   1.000
_cell.length_b   1.000
_cell.length_c   1.000
_cell.angle_alpha   90.00
_cell.angle_beta   90.00
_cell.angle_gamma   90.00
#
_symmetry.space_group_name_H-M   'P 1'
#
loop_
_entity.id
_entity.type
_entity.pdbx_description
1 polymer ?
#
loop_
_entity_poly.entity_id
_entity_poly.type
_entity_poly.pdbx_seq_one_letter_code
_entity_poly.pdbx_strand_id
1 'polypeptide(L)' 'GVERALKQLDLLVVHDIMETETTRLAHLVLPSNGPGYDEGTTTNIGGRVQYRRRGLNTTHPPDWKIVNWMAKALGDK' A
#
# COMPACT_ATOMS: atom_id res chain seq x y z
N GLY A 1 13.44 6.67 19.49
CA GLY A 1 13.56 5.62 18.45
C GLY A 1 12.33 5.61 17.58
N VAL A 2 12.42 5.05 16.38
CA VAL A 2 11.33 5.05 15.38
C VAL A 2 10.02 4.47 15.94
N GLU A 3 10.09 3.33 16.63
CA GLU A 3 8.91 2.70 17.25
C GLU A 3 8.18 3.64 18.23
N ARG A 4 8.91 4.36 19.09
CA ARG A 4 8.32 5.31 20.02
C ARG A 4 7.62 6.46 19.31
N ALA A 5 8.17 6.92 18.18
CA ALA A 5 7.54 7.98 17.38
C ALA A 5 6.26 7.47 16.72
N LEU A 6 6.28 6.26 16.15
CA LEU A 6 5.11 5.64 15.52
C LEU A 6 3.95 5.43 16.52
N LYS A 7 4.26 5.02 17.75
CA LYS A 7 3.27 4.85 18.84
C LYS A 7 2.63 6.16 19.33
N GLN A 8 3.18 7.32 18.97
CA GLN A 8 2.67 8.64 19.39
C GLN A 8 1.76 9.29 18.33
N LEU A 9 1.61 8.68 17.16
CA LEU A 9 0.72 9.18 16.12
C LEU A 9 -0.74 9.01 16.55
N ASP A 10 -1.56 10.05 16.35
CA ASP A 10 -3.02 9.96 16.56
C ASP A 10 -3.69 8.93 15.64
N LEU A 11 -3.07 8.68 14.48
CA LEU A 11 -3.49 7.66 13.53
C LEU A 11 -2.27 7.12 12.76
N LEU A 12 -2.17 5.80 12.70
CA LEU A 12 -1.17 5.07 11.93
C LEU A 12 -1.91 4.01 11.11
N VAL A 13 -1.95 4.21 9.79
CA VAL A 13 -2.52 3.27 8.83
C VAL A 13 -1.38 2.55 8.13
N VAL A 14 -1.41 1.23 8.12
CA VAL A 14 -0.44 0.40 7.41
C VAL A 14 -1.13 -0.29 6.24
N HIS A 15 -0.57 -0.18 5.04
CA HIS A 15 -1.03 -0.89 3.87
C HIS A 15 0.05 -1.87 3.41
N ASP A 16 -0.19 -3.17 3.62
CA ASP A 16 0.85 -4.19 3.45
C ASP A 16 0.23 -5.54 3.03
N ILE A 17 1.07 -6.39 2.43
CA ILE A 17 0.72 -7.73 1.95
C ILE A 17 0.73 -8.73 3.11
N MET A 18 1.54 -8.47 4.14
CA MET A 18 1.76 -9.36 5.27
C MET A 18 1.78 -8.61 6.60
N GLU A 19 1.62 -9.36 7.71
CA GLU A 19 1.84 -8.79 9.05
C GLU A 19 3.34 -8.52 9.26
N THR A 20 3.67 -7.29 9.66
CA THR A 20 5.03 -6.87 10.01
C THR A 20 5.07 -6.28 11.41
N GLU A 21 6.28 -5.99 11.92
CA GLU A 21 6.47 -5.27 13.18
C GLU A 21 5.77 -3.91 13.17
N THR A 22 5.65 -3.26 12.01
CA THR A 22 4.95 -1.97 11.87
C THR A 22 3.45 -2.16 11.88
N THR A 23 2.93 -3.23 11.28
CA THR A 23 1.51 -3.61 11.33
C THR A 23 1.02 -3.75 12.76
N ARG A 24 1.85 -4.30 13.66
CA ARG A 24 1.52 -4.45 15.09
C ARG A 24 1.40 -3.13 15.87
N LEU A 25 1.94 -2.05 15.31
CA LEU A 25 1.84 -0.70 15.90
C LEU A 25 0.66 0.09 15.32
N ALA A 26 0.03 -0.40 14.25
CA ALA A 26 -0.95 0.34 13.48
C ALA A 26 -2.31 0.38 14.18
N HIS A 27 -3.02 1.49 14.00
CA HIS A 27 -4.43 1.63 14.39
C HIS A 27 -5.35 0.97 13.36
N LEU A 28 -4.93 0.95 12.10
CA LEU A 28 -5.65 0.34 11.00
C LEU A 28 -4.68 -0.34 10.03
N VAL A 29 -5.05 -1.53 9.58
CA VAL A 29 -4.30 -2.28 8.58
C VAL A 29 -5.19 -2.48 7.35
N LEU A 30 -4.71 -2.06 6.19
CA LEU A 30 -5.37 -2.23 4.90
C LEU A 30 -4.63 -3.29 4.08
N PRO A 31 -5.29 -4.38 3.66
CA PRO A 31 -4.62 -5.45 2.93
C PRO A 31 -4.16 -4.98 1.54
N SER A 32 -2.93 -5.30 1.16
CA SER A 32 -2.40 -5.18 -0.20
C SER A 32 -2.41 -6.54 -0.88
N ASN A 33 -2.69 -6.56 -2.20
CA ASN A 33 -2.45 -7.77 -2.98
C ASN A 33 -0.97 -7.89 -3.35
N GLY A 34 -0.29 -6.75 -3.51
CA GLY A 34 1.10 -6.68 -3.89
C GLY A 34 1.33 -6.63 -5.39
N PRO A 35 2.59 -6.38 -5.80
CA PRO A 35 2.94 -5.97 -7.16
C PRO A 35 2.70 -7.03 -8.24
N GLY A 36 2.53 -8.31 -7.87
CA GLY A 36 2.26 -9.40 -8.81
C GLY A 36 0.81 -9.44 -9.32
N TYR A 37 -0.12 -8.79 -8.62
CA TYR A 37 -1.55 -8.75 -8.94
C TYR A 37 -1.96 -7.47 -9.68
N ASP A 38 -1.08 -6.46 -9.68
CA ASP A 38 -1.29 -5.17 -10.32
C ASP A 38 -0.71 -5.14 -11.75
N GLU A 39 -1.19 -4.18 -12.54
CA GLU A 39 -0.66 -3.86 -13.87
C GLU A 39 -0.29 -2.38 -13.93
N GLY A 40 0.85 -2.06 -14.53
CA GLY A 40 1.33 -0.68 -14.63
C GLY A 40 2.81 -0.59 -14.95
N THR A 41 3.49 0.41 -14.40
CA THR A 41 4.93 0.63 -14.64
C THR A 41 5.72 0.77 -13.36
N THR A 42 7.01 0.46 -13.40
CA THR A 42 7.95 0.76 -12.32
C THR A 42 9.22 1.37 -12.90
N THR A 43 9.70 2.45 -12.27
CA THR A 43 10.99 3.06 -12.61
C THR A 43 12.07 2.43 -11.74
N ASN A 44 13.08 1.83 -12.37
CA ASN A 44 14.19 1.22 -11.62
C ASN A 44 15.26 2.23 -11.19
N ILE A 45 16.27 1.76 -10.46
CA ILE A 45 17.38 2.59 -9.96
C ILE A 45 18.18 3.31 -11.07
N GLY A 46 18.16 2.78 -12.30
CA GLY A 46 18.78 3.41 -13.47
C GLY A 46 17.85 4.38 -14.21
N GLY A 47 16.68 4.71 -13.66
CA GLY A 47 15.71 5.62 -14.27
C GLY A 47 14.88 5.00 -15.41
N ARG A 48 15.01 3.69 -15.68
CA ARG A 48 14.26 3.05 -16.74
C ARG A 48 12.83 2.75 -16.29
N VAL A 49 11.86 3.29 -17.02
CA VAL A 49 10.44 2.92 -16.89
C VAL A 49 10.23 1.53 -17.51
N GLN A 50 9.74 0.59 -16.71
CA GLN A 50 9.49 -0.78 -17.12
C GLN A 50 8.01 -1.10 -16.96
N TYR A 51 7.38 -1.54 -18.05
CA TYR A 51 6.02 -2.04 -18.00
C TYR A 51 5.97 -3.39 -17.27
N ARG A 52 5.08 -3.50 -16.28
CA ARG A 52 4.77 -4.74 -15.57
C ARG A 52 3.35 -5.17 -15.89
N ARG A 53 3.25 -6.33 -16.55
CA ARG A 53 1.98 -7.02 -16.74
C ARG A 53 1.57 -7.72 -15.46
N ARG A 54 0.26 -7.82 -15.24
CA ARG A 54 -0.30 -8.63 -14.17
C ARG A 54 0.14 -10.09 -14.32
N GLY A 55 0.69 -10.68 -13.25
CA GLY A 55 1.11 -12.09 -13.23
C GLY A 55 0.12 -13.02 -12.53
N LEU A 56 -0.65 -12.51 -11.57
CA LEU A 56 -1.59 -13.28 -10.75
C LEU A 56 -3.00 -12.64 -10.79
N ASN A 57 -4.02 -13.47 -10.60
CA ASN A 57 -5.41 -13.03 -10.53
C ASN A 57 -5.90 -12.96 -9.08
N THR A 58 -6.73 -11.97 -8.78
CA THR A 58 -7.36 -11.76 -7.48
C THR A 58 -8.75 -11.15 -7.67
N THR A 59 -9.66 -11.41 -6.74
CA THR A 59 -10.96 -10.73 -6.66
C THR A 59 -10.92 -9.46 -5.82
N HIS A 60 -9.80 -9.21 -5.11
CA HIS A 60 -9.61 -8.03 -4.29
C HIS A 60 -9.21 -6.82 -5.15
N PRO A 61 -9.52 -5.59 -4.70
CA PRO A 61 -9.14 -4.37 -5.41
C PRO A 61 -7.61 -4.19 -5.43
N PRO A 62 -7.03 -3.67 -6.52
CA PRO A 62 -5.60 -3.36 -6.60
C PRO A 62 -5.23 -2.22 -5.65
N ASP A 63 -3.96 -2.11 -5.29
CA ASP A 63 -3.48 -1.20 -4.24
C ASP A 63 -3.81 0.26 -4.57
N TRP A 64 -3.64 0.67 -5.84
CA TRP A 64 -3.98 2.02 -6.30
C TRP A 64 -5.47 2.36 -6.11
N LYS A 65 -6.36 1.36 -6.18
CA LYS A 65 -7.80 1.57 -6.00
C LYS A 65 -8.14 1.76 -4.52
N ILE A 66 -7.44 1.05 -3.63
CA ILE A 66 -7.55 1.24 -2.18
C ILE A 66 -7.09 2.65 -1.82
N VAL A 67 -5.95 3.11 -2.36
CA VAL A 67 -5.46 4.49 -2.17
C VAL A 67 -6.47 5.52 -2.69
N ASN A 68 -7.04 5.31 -3.88
CA ASN A 68 -8.07 6.19 -4.42
C ASN A 68 -9.34 6.22 -3.54
N TRP A 69 -9.76 5.09 -2.99
CA TRP A 69 -10.90 5.06 -2.06
C TRP A 69 -10.61 5.81 -0.76
N MET A 70 -9.38 5.70 -0.23
CA MET A 70 -8.97 6.51 0.93
C MET A 70 -9.04 8.01 0.60
N ALA A 71 -8.49 8.43 -0.54
CA ALA A 71 -8.54 9.82 -0.97
C ALA A 71 -9.99 10.33 -1.08
N LYS A 72 -10.87 9.55 -1.71
CA LYS A 72 -12.31 9.88 -1.80
C LYS A 72 -13.00 9.96 -0.44
N ALA A 73 -12.69 9.04 0.48
CA ALA A 73 -13.23 9.07 1.84
C ALA A 73 -12.76 10.31 2.63
N LEU A 74 -11.59 10.86 2.28
CA LEU A 74 -11.04 12.10 2.84
C LEU A 74 -11.51 13.37 2.09
N GLY A 75 -12.37 13.24 1.08
CA GLY A 75 -12.98 14.37 0.38
C GLY A 75 -12.30 14.78 -0.93
N ASP A 76 -11.42 13.96 -1.50
CA ASP A 76 -10.88 14.18 -2.84
C ASP A 76 -11.98 13.99 -3.91
N LYS A 77 -11.95 14.82 -4.97
CA LYS A 77 -13.02 14.93 -5.98
C LYS A 77 -12.89 13.93 -7.11
#